data_AF-A0AA39HZ59-F1
#
_entry.id   AF-A0AA39HZ59-F1
#
_cell.length_a   1.000
_cell.length_b   1.000
_cell.length_c   1.000
_cell.angle_alpha   90.00
_cell.angle_beta   90.00
_cell.angle_gamma   90.00
#
_symmetry.space_group_name_H-M   'P 1'
#
loop_
_entity.id
_entity.type
_entity.pdbx_description
1 polymer ?
#
loop_
_entity_poly.entity_id
_entity_poly.type
_entity_poly.pdbx_seq_one_letter_code
_entity_poly.pdbx_strand_id
1 'polypeptide(L)'
;MARRFIALFLVSFLDFSTCIPFDYDCSAPKHPGSGNNVTQQFYYDPDWNVCLAFKYHGAGGNTNRFESRTDCELLCVPAGSACKGPENSAENPVEPLKCTDRCGPDVCPKGYSCIFGGTPICCHKENQEAFNAAESDKCPDGSKANGVMTFYFRATFAHSCDELTCGPKQKCVQINKYFAKCCGDI
;
A
#
# COMPACT_ATOMS: atom_id res chain seq x y z
N MET A 1 -11.70 66.22 -29.22
CA MET A 1 -10.80 65.15 -28.75
C MET A 1 -11.26 64.69 -27.38
N ALA A 2 -11.99 63.58 -27.30
CA ALA A 2 -12.49 63.04 -26.03
C ALA A 2 -11.65 61.81 -25.63
N ARG A 3 -11.16 61.81 -24.40
CA ARG A 3 -10.29 60.78 -23.79
C ARG A 3 -11.07 59.47 -23.57
N ARG A 4 -10.44 58.35 -23.93
CA ARG A 4 -10.86 56.98 -23.61
C ARG A 4 -10.70 56.71 -22.11
N PHE A 5 -11.70 56.11 -21.48
CA PHE A 5 -11.54 55.24 -20.31
C PHE A 5 -12.55 54.10 -20.41
N ILE A 6 -12.06 52.88 -20.66
CA ILE A 6 -12.81 51.63 -20.54
C ILE A 6 -12.39 51.02 -19.21
N ALA A 7 -13.33 50.99 -18.26
CA ALA A 7 -13.27 50.22 -17.02
C ALA A 7 -14.39 49.17 -17.08
N LEU A 8 -14.37 47.98 -16.50
CA LEU A 8 -13.42 47.11 -15.80
C LEU A 8 -14.18 45.75 -15.74
N PHE A 9 -13.49 44.63 -16.02
CA PHE A 9 -13.76 43.22 -15.64
C PHE A 9 -15.24 42.73 -15.52
N LEU A 10 -15.81 42.01 -16.50
CA LEU A 10 -15.64 40.59 -16.82
C LEU A 10 -15.78 39.59 -15.63
N VAL A 11 -16.88 38.82 -15.74
CA VAL A 11 -17.20 37.45 -15.26
C VAL A 11 -17.44 37.19 -13.77
N SER A 12 -18.72 37.24 -13.40
CA SER A 12 -19.31 36.35 -12.39
C SER A 12 -19.33 34.91 -12.92
N PHE A 13 -18.21 34.19 -12.78
CA PHE A 13 -18.21 32.74 -12.91
C PHE A 13 -18.76 32.15 -11.62
N LEU A 14 -20.01 31.69 -11.69
CA LEU A 14 -20.61 30.80 -10.72
C LEU A 14 -19.72 29.56 -10.56
N ASP A 15 -19.57 29.12 -9.30
CA ASP A 15 -18.79 28.00 -8.80
C ASP A 15 -18.53 26.88 -9.81
N PHE A 16 -17.41 26.97 -10.53
CA PHE A 16 -16.77 25.75 -11.02
C PHE A 16 -16.21 25.07 -9.79
N SER A 17 -16.94 24.05 -9.32
CA SER A 17 -16.39 22.97 -8.51
C SER A 17 -15.12 22.50 -9.20
N THR A 18 -14.00 23.10 -8.82
CA THR A 18 -12.69 22.64 -9.22
C THR A 18 -12.49 21.39 -8.40
N CYS A 19 -12.57 20.25 -9.06
CA CYS A 19 -11.91 19.04 -8.57
C CYS A 19 -10.42 19.37 -8.54
N ILE A 20 -9.97 20.04 -7.47
CA ILE A 20 -8.56 20.14 -7.14
C ILE A 20 -8.14 18.68 -6.92
N PRO A 21 -7.26 18.11 -7.74
CA PRO A 21 -6.72 16.79 -7.45
C PRO A 21 -6.05 16.92 -6.07
N PHE A 22 -6.59 16.19 -5.10
CA PHE A 22 -5.97 16.11 -3.80
C PHE A 22 -4.61 15.45 -4.03
N ASP A 23 -3.53 16.23 -3.89
CA ASP A 23 -2.19 15.74 -4.18
C ASP A 23 -1.74 14.85 -3.02
N TYR A 24 -1.76 13.54 -3.25
CA TYR A 24 -1.33 12.54 -2.29
C TYR A 24 0.18 12.35 -2.42
N ASP A 25 0.93 12.73 -1.39
CA ASP A 25 2.37 12.45 -1.35
C ASP A 25 2.58 11.01 -0.88
N CYS A 26 2.45 10.05 -1.81
CA CYS A 26 2.69 8.64 -1.54
C CYS A 26 4.13 8.35 -1.07
N SER A 27 5.08 9.26 -1.29
CA SER A 27 6.46 9.09 -0.84
C SER A 27 6.70 9.50 0.61
N ALA A 28 5.77 10.24 1.21
CA ALA A 28 5.87 10.65 2.61
C ALA A 28 5.79 9.44 3.54
N PRO A 29 6.50 9.42 4.68
CA PRO A 29 6.35 8.36 5.67
C PRO A 29 4.95 8.40 6.30
N LYS A 30 4.48 7.28 6.88
CA LYS A 30 3.27 7.33 7.71
C LYS A 30 3.40 8.37 8.81
N HIS A 31 2.31 9.07 9.11
CA HIS A 31 2.30 10.05 10.20
C HIS A 31 1.11 9.82 11.15
N PRO A 32 1.33 9.29 12.37
CA PRO A 32 0.26 9.00 13.34
C PRO A 32 -0.55 10.23 13.76
N GLY A 33 0.04 11.42 13.65
CA GLY A 33 -0.62 12.66 14.05
C GLY A 33 -0.60 12.81 15.57
N SER A 34 -1.57 13.57 16.08
CA SER A 34 -1.74 13.83 17.51
C SER A 34 -3.21 13.79 17.89
N GLY A 35 -3.48 13.71 19.19
CA GLY A 35 -4.82 13.63 19.74
C GLY A 35 -5.16 12.28 20.35
N ASN A 36 -6.42 12.13 20.73
CA ASN A 36 -6.95 10.96 21.43
C ASN A 36 -8.01 10.19 20.61
N ASN A 37 -8.30 10.63 19.39
CA ASN A 37 -9.28 9.99 18.51
C ASN A 37 -8.58 9.00 17.59
N VAL A 38 -8.33 7.80 18.11
CA VAL A 38 -7.60 6.76 17.38
C VAL A 38 -8.52 6.10 16.36
N THR A 39 -8.14 6.21 15.09
CA THR A 39 -8.80 5.55 13.96
C THR A 39 -7.80 4.71 13.18
N GLN A 40 -8.26 3.60 12.62
CA GLN A 40 -7.45 2.81 11.69
C GLN A 40 -7.46 3.51 10.33
N GLN A 41 -6.28 3.83 9.82
CA GLN A 41 -6.07 4.43 8.50
C GLN A 41 -5.04 3.60 7.74
N PHE A 42 -4.85 3.89 6.45
CA PHE A 42 -3.89 3.21 5.58
C PHE A 42 -2.87 4.20 5.04
N TYR A 43 -1.64 3.75 4.81
CA TYR A 43 -0.60 4.51 4.13
C TYR A 43 0.12 3.61 3.12
N TYR A 44 0.65 4.19 2.06
CA TYR A 44 1.50 3.48 1.11
C TYR A 44 2.91 3.34 1.66
N ASP A 45 3.37 2.10 1.74
CA ASP A 45 4.74 1.78 2.14
C ASP A 45 5.59 1.53 0.87
N PRO A 46 6.53 2.43 0.54
CA PRO A 46 7.32 2.32 -0.69
C PRO A 46 8.33 1.15 -0.65
N ASP A 47 8.78 0.74 0.54
CA ASP A 47 9.70 -0.39 0.68
C ASP A 47 8.95 -1.68 0.33
N TRP A 48 7.72 -1.83 0.81
CA TRP A 48 6.92 -3.03 0.55
C TRP A 48 6.06 -2.98 -0.71
N ASN A 49 5.94 -1.81 -1.34
CA ASN A 49 5.01 -1.57 -2.46
C ASN A 49 3.60 -2.07 -2.12
N VAL A 50 3.11 -1.75 -0.92
CA VAL A 50 1.78 -2.12 -0.44
C VAL A 50 1.23 -1.06 0.51
N CYS A 51 -0.10 -1.01 0.62
CA CYS A 51 -0.77 -0.17 1.59
C CYS A 51 -0.96 -0.90 2.93
N LEU A 52 -0.37 -0.34 3.99
CA LEU A 52 -0.39 -0.90 5.33
C LEU A 52 -1.31 -0.10 6.25
N ALA A 53 -1.93 -0.79 7.19
CA ALA A 53 -2.76 -0.17 8.21
C ALA A 53 -1.90 0.49 9.30
N PHE A 54 -2.33 1.64 9.82
CA PHE A 54 -1.72 2.28 10.99
C PHE A 54 -2.76 3.03 11.84
N LYS A 55 -2.42 3.35 13.09
CA LYS A 55 -3.25 4.16 13.98
C LYS A 55 -3.01 5.65 13.74
N TYR A 56 -4.05 6.37 13.35
CA TYR A 56 -4.06 7.83 13.26
C TYR A 56 -4.82 8.43 14.44
N HIS A 57 -4.24 9.44 15.08
CA HIS A 57 -4.69 9.99 16.36
C HIS A 57 -5.73 11.14 16.22
N GLY A 58 -6.09 11.47 14.98
CA GLY A 58 -7.21 12.35 14.67
C GLY A 58 -6.82 13.76 14.20
N ALA A 59 -5.62 14.24 14.51
CA ALA A 59 -5.16 15.58 14.08
C ALA A 59 -3.76 15.61 13.46
N GLY A 60 -3.61 16.43 12.42
CA GLY A 60 -2.34 16.70 11.73
C GLY A 60 -1.90 15.60 10.77
N GLY A 61 -0.58 15.38 10.72
CA GLY A 61 0.06 14.46 9.79
C GLY A 61 0.11 14.93 8.35
N ASN A 62 0.26 13.98 7.42
CA ASN A 62 0.47 14.23 5.99
C ASN A 62 -0.60 13.55 5.13
N THR A 63 -0.46 13.66 3.80
CA THR A 63 -1.42 13.14 2.82
C THR A 63 -1.19 11.68 2.43
N ASN A 64 -0.12 11.01 2.89
CA ASN A 64 0.00 9.55 2.79
C ASN A 64 -0.89 8.86 3.84
N ARG A 65 -2.21 9.09 3.73
CA ARG A 65 -3.22 8.62 4.67
C ARG A 65 -4.56 8.45 3.97
N PHE A 66 -5.11 7.25 4.02
CA PHE A 66 -6.31 6.86 3.30
C PHE A 66 -7.28 6.13 4.24
N GLU A 67 -8.58 6.35 4.03
CA GLU A 67 -9.63 5.70 4.83
C GLU A 67 -9.75 4.20 4.53
N SER A 68 -9.41 3.79 3.30
CA SER A 68 -9.44 2.40 2.88
C SER A 68 -8.13 1.97 2.23
N ARG A 69 -7.82 0.67 2.39
CA ARG A 69 -6.72 0.03 1.70
C ARG A 69 -6.85 0.17 0.18
N THR A 70 -8.08 0.01 -0.34
CA THR A 70 -8.37 0.08 -1.77
C THR A 70 -8.03 1.45 -2.36
N ASP A 71 -8.39 2.53 -1.68
CA ASP A 71 -8.10 3.89 -2.16
C ASP A 71 -6.60 4.17 -2.17
N CYS A 72 -5.91 3.75 -1.11
CA CYS A 72 -4.45 3.83 -1.05
C CYS A 72 -3.80 3.10 -2.22
N GLU A 73 -4.24 1.87 -2.52
CA GLU A 73 -3.65 1.09 -3.60
C GLU A 73 -3.94 1.68 -4.98
N LEU A 74 -5.15 2.18 -5.19
CA LEU A 74 -5.55 2.82 -6.43
C LEU A 74 -4.72 4.08 -6.73
N LEU A 75 -4.38 4.84 -5.69
CA LEU A 75 -3.71 6.13 -5.82
C LEU A 75 -2.19 6.03 -5.77
N CYS A 76 -1.63 5.10 -5.00
CA CYS A 76 -0.20 5.09 -4.69
C CYS A 76 0.57 3.86 -5.17
N VAL A 77 -0.06 2.70 -5.33
CA VAL A 77 0.69 1.48 -5.68
C VAL A 77 0.97 1.47 -7.18
N PRO A 78 2.24 1.50 -7.63
CA PRO A 78 2.57 1.51 -9.05
C PRO A 78 2.09 0.24 -9.75
N ALA A 79 1.54 0.42 -10.97
CA ALA A 79 1.24 -0.70 -11.85
C ALA A 79 2.53 -1.47 -12.16
N GLY A 80 2.48 -2.81 -12.04
CA GLY A 80 3.65 -3.67 -12.29
C GLY A 80 4.59 -3.87 -11.09
N SER A 81 4.21 -3.43 -9.89
CA SER A 81 4.92 -3.74 -8.63
C SER A 81 4.79 -5.23 -8.24
N ALA A 82 5.50 -6.09 -8.97
CA ALA A 82 5.46 -7.54 -8.81
C ALA A 82 6.15 -8.00 -7.52
N CYS A 83 7.32 -7.43 -7.22
CA CYS A 83 8.07 -7.77 -6.04
C CYS A 83 7.71 -6.88 -4.84
N LYS A 84 8.00 -7.39 -3.65
CA LYS A 84 7.63 -6.84 -2.35
C LYS A 84 8.85 -6.84 -1.44
N GLY A 85 8.93 -5.84 -0.58
CA GLY A 85 9.94 -5.68 0.47
C GLY A 85 11.16 -4.86 0.06
N PRO A 86 11.95 -4.40 1.07
CA PRO A 86 13.20 -3.70 0.82
C PRO A 86 14.13 -4.61 0.02
N GLU A 87 14.79 -4.08 -1.00
CA GLU A 87 15.49 -4.87 -2.03
C GLU A 87 14.52 -5.64 -2.95
N ASN A 88 13.64 -4.87 -3.59
CA ASN A 88 12.55 -5.33 -4.43
C ASN A 88 12.98 -6.10 -5.69
N SER A 89 14.25 -6.14 -6.08
CA SER A 89 14.76 -6.99 -7.15
C SER A 89 16.24 -7.26 -6.96
N ALA A 90 16.78 -8.29 -7.61
CA ALA A 90 18.22 -8.35 -7.82
C ALA A 90 18.61 -7.16 -8.71
N GLU A 91 19.55 -6.31 -8.26
CA GLU A 91 20.07 -5.20 -9.07
C GLU A 91 20.71 -5.65 -10.40
N ASN A 92 20.95 -6.94 -10.60
CA ASN A 92 21.20 -7.57 -11.89
C ASN A 92 20.87 -9.07 -11.80
N PRO A 93 19.96 -9.62 -12.62
CA PRO A 93 20.02 -11.05 -12.91
C PRO A 93 21.32 -11.31 -13.70
N VAL A 94 21.88 -12.48 -13.47
CA VAL A 94 22.92 -13.07 -14.32
C VAL A 94 22.44 -13.01 -15.78
N GLU A 95 23.07 -12.16 -16.60
CA GLU A 95 22.65 -11.82 -17.99
C GLU A 95 21.22 -11.23 -18.12
N PRO A 96 20.94 -10.41 -19.15
CA PRO A 96 19.61 -9.82 -19.32
C PRO A 96 18.57 -10.92 -19.59
N LEU A 97 17.62 -11.10 -18.66
CA LEU A 97 16.45 -11.95 -18.82
C LEU A 97 15.72 -11.58 -20.12
N LYS A 98 15.46 -12.56 -21.00
CA LYS A 98 14.76 -12.31 -22.26
C LYS A 98 13.26 -12.34 -22.04
N CYS A 99 12.52 -11.52 -22.79
CA CYS A 99 11.06 -11.50 -22.74
C CYS A 99 10.40 -12.84 -23.11
N THR A 100 11.15 -13.75 -23.75
CA THR A 100 10.71 -15.10 -24.12
C THR A 100 10.82 -16.13 -22.99
N ASP A 101 11.54 -15.79 -21.93
CA ASP A 101 11.81 -16.72 -20.84
C ASP A 101 10.54 -16.90 -19.99
N ARG A 102 10.28 -18.15 -19.59
CA ARG A 102 9.21 -18.48 -18.64
C ARG A 102 9.83 -18.72 -17.27
N CYS A 103 9.09 -18.46 -16.20
CA CYS A 103 9.57 -18.81 -14.87
C CYS A 103 9.88 -20.30 -14.77
N GLY A 104 11.13 -20.59 -14.41
CA GLY A 104 11.70 -21.92 -14.24
C GLY A 104 12.74 -21.91 -13.11
N PRO A 105 13.21 -23.10 -12.69
CA PRO A 105 14.07 -23.25 -11.51
C PRO A 105 15.42 -22.52 -11.63
N ASP A 106 15.95 -22.39 -12.84
CA ASP A 106 17.29 -21.82 -13.10
C ASP A 106 17.27 -20.35 -13.54
N VAL A 107 16.08 -19.73 -13.59
CA VAL A 107 15.91 -18.34 -14.07
C VAL A 107 16.40 -17.33 -13.02
N CYS A 108 16.24 -17.66 -11.74
CA CYS A 108 16.59 -16.76 -10.64
C CYS A 108 17.72 -17.33 -9.79
N PRO A 109 18.61 -16.47 -9.27
CA PRO A 109 19.67 -16.91 -8.37
C PRO A 109 19.09 -17.49 -7.07
N LYS A 110 19.90 -18.28 -6.36
CA LYS A 110 19.53 -18.84 -5.06
C LYS A 110 19.12 -17.71 -4.10
N GLY A 111 17.98 -17.88 -3.44
CA GLY A 111 17.39 -16.87 -2.55
C GLY A 111 16.33 -15.99 -3.21
N TYR A 112 16.07 -16.17 -4.51
CA TYR A 112 15.04 -15.44 -5.25
C TYR A 112 13.98 -16.37 -5.82
N SER A 113 12.77 -15.84 -5.96
CA SER A 113 11.62 -16.49 -6.58
C SER A 113 11.28 -15.77 -7.89
N CYS A 114 10.99 -16.55 -8.94
CA CYS A 114 10.59 -15.99 -10.22
C CYS A 114 9.09 -15.65 -10.23
N ILE A 115 8.75 -14.41 -10.58
CA ILE A 115 7.39 -13.93 -10.78
C ILE A 115 7.25 -13.40 -12.21
N PHE A 116 6.13 -13.71 -12.88
CA PHE A 116 5.89 -13.25 -14.24
C PHE A 116 5.04 -11.98 -14.24
N GLY A 117 5.65 -10.84 -14.61
CA GLY A 117 5.00 -9.52 -14.69
C GLY A 117 4.91 -8.99 -16.13
N GLY A 118 4.86 -9.87 -17.12
CA GLY A 118 5.07 -9.57 -18.54
C GLY A 118 6.45 -10.04 -19.02
N THR A 119 7.47 -9.88 -18.18
CA THR A 119 8.75 -10.59 -18.25
C THR A 119 9.01 -11.31 -16.93
N PRO A 120 9.91 -12.31 -16.89
CA PRO A 120 10.36 -12.89 -15.62
C PRO A 120 11.07 -11.84 -14.77
N ILE A 121 10.72 -11.79 -13.49
CA ILE A 121 11.32 -10.91 -12.48
C ILE A 121 11.73 -11.79 -11.29
N CYS A 122 12.95 -11.60 -10.81
CA CYS A 122 13.47 -12.30 -9.64
C CYS A 122 13.28 -11.45 -8.39
N CYS A 123 12.38 -11.88 -7.51
CA CYS A 123 12.06 -11.20 -6.25
C CYS A 123 12.71 -11.93 -5.07
N HIS A 124 13.14 -11.20 -4.04
CA HIS A 124 13.73 -11.82 -2.85
C HIS A 124 12.74 -12.78 -2.18
N LYS A 125 13.11 -14.05 -2.06
CA LYS A 125 12.19 -15.13 -1.67
C LYS A 125 11.62 -14.91 -0.27
N GLU A 126 12.45 -14.51 0.69
CA GLU A 126 12.00 -14.28 2.08
C GLU A 126 10.97 -13.14 2.15
N ASN A 127 11.15 -12.09 1.35
CA ASN A 127 10.21 -10.97 1.32
C ASN A 127 8.87 -11.41 0.72
N GLN A 128 8.91 -12.19 -0.38
CA GLN A 128 7.71 -12.73 -1.00
C GLN A 128 6.95 -13.65 -0.02
N GLU A 129 7.65 -14.52 0.70
CA GLU A 129 7.04 -15.40 1.69
C GLU A 129 6.44 -14.62 2.87
N ALA A 130 7.14 -13.61 3.38
CA ALA A 130 6.64 -12.75 4.44
C ALA A 130 5.38 -11.96 4.02
N PHE A 131 5.40 -11.43 2.80
CA PHE A 131 4.25 -10.72 2.23
C PHE A 131 3.06 -11.66 1.99
N ASN A 132 3.28 -12.83 1.40
CA ASN A 132 2.23 -13.82 1.15
C ASN A 132 1.57 -14.29 2.46
N ALA A 133 2.34 -14.44 3.53
CA ALA A 133 1.80 -14.74 4.85
C ALA A 133 0.92 -13.59 5.40
N ALA A 134 1.24 -12.35 5.09
CA ALA A 134 0.45 -11.18 5.45
C ALA A 134 -0.88 -11.12 4.69
N GLU A 135 -0.85 -11.33 3.38
CA GLU A 135 -2.04 -11.31 2.51
C GLU A 135 -2.98 -12.50 2.69
N SER A 136 -2.48 -13.62 3.23
CA SER A 136 -3.32 -14.82 3.43
C SER A 136 -4.57 -14.51 4.27
N ASP A 137 -5.68 -15.10 3.84
CA ASP A 137 -6.97 -15.12 4.57
C ASP A 137 -6.93 -15.92 5.88
N LYS A 138 -5.82 -16.60 6.14
CA LYS A 138 -5.59 -17.40 7.35
C LYS A 138 -4.41 -16.88 8.14
N CYS A 139 -4.52 -17.03 9.45
CA CYS A 139 -3.43 -16.80 10.39
C CYS A 139 -2.62 -18.07 10.63
N PRO A 140 -1.43 -17.98 11.24
CA PRO A 140 -0.57 -19.15 11.49
C PRO A 140 -1.23 -20.27 12.30
N ASP A 141 -2.20 -19.93 13.16
CA ASP A 141 -3.01 -20.87 13.94
C ASP A 141 -4.23 -21.44 13.17
N GLY A 142 -4.41 -21.04 11.91
CA GLY A 142 -5.53 -21.43 11.04
C GLY A 142 -6.80 -20.61 11.22
N SER A 143 -6.83 -19.66 12.16
CA SER A 143 -7.95 -18.72 12.32
C SER A 143 -8.07 -17.76 11.13
N LYS A 144 -9.22 -17.10 10.99
CA LYS A 144 -9.44 -16.16 9.88
C LYS A 144 -8.70 -14.85 10.13
N ALA A 145 -8.09 -14.30 9.07
CA ALA A 145 -7.49 -12.99 9.09
C ALA A 145 -8.57 -11.90 8.89
N ASN A 146 -8.43 -10.78 9.58
CA ASN A 146 -9.22 -9.59 9.30
C ASN A 146 -8.90 -9.05 7.90
N GLY A 147 -9.92 -8.55 7.21
CA GLY A 147 -9.77 -8.06 5.85
C GLY A 147 -11.09 -7.65 5.23
N VAL A 148 -11.05 -7.26 3.97
CA VAL A 148 -12.22 -6.86 3.19
C VAL A 148 -12.37 -7.81 2.01
N MET A 149 -13.58 -8.32 1.80
CA MET A 149 -13.93 -9.04 0.59
C MET A 149 -14.30 -8.03 -0.50
N THR A 150 -13.48 -7.95 -1.54
CA THR A 150 -13.78 -7.17 -2.76
C THR A 150 -14.14 -8.15 -3.87
N PHE A 151 -13.52 -8.06 -5.05
CA PHE A 151 -13.52 -9.15 -6.04
C PHE A 151 -12.72 -10.37 -5.57
N TYR A 152 -11.80 -10.16 -4.63
CA TYR A 152 -11.06 -11.16 -3.88
C TYR A 152 -10.83 -10.66 -2.44
N PHE A 153 -10.43 -11.57 -1.55
CA PHE A 153 -10.12 -11.24 -0.17
C PHE A 153 -8.82 -10.43 -0.09
N ARG A 154 -8.85 -9.31 0.65
CA ARG A 154 -7.67 -8.49 0.94
C ARG A 154 -7.49 -8.41 2.45
N ALA A 155 -6.39 -8.96 2.96
CA ALA A 155 -6.09 -8.90 4.38
C ALA A 155 -5.83 -7.47 4.85
N THR A 156 -6.22 -7.14 6.08
CA THR A 156 -5.78 -5.89 6.73
C THR A 156 -4.62 -6.24 7.65
N PHE A 157 -3.44 -5.69 7.35
CA PHE A 157 -2.21 -5.91 8.11
C PHE A 157 -1.39 -4.63 8.22
N ALA A 158 -0.48 -4.62 9.20
CA ALA A 158 0.40 -3.50 9.52
C ALA A 158 1.82 -4.04 9.77
N HIS A 159 2.79 -3.17 10.05
CA HIS A 159 4.12 -3.63 10.44
C HIS A 159 4.15 -4.32 11.80
N SER A 160 3.33 -3.83 12.73
CA SER A 160 3.30 -4.33 14.09
C SER A 160 1.90 -4.31 14.69
N CYS A 161 1.72 -5.06 15.78
CA CYS A 161 0.46 -5.07 16.51
C CYS A 161 0.09 -3.71 17.14
N ASP A 162 1.08 -2.87 17.42
CA ASP A 162 0.84 -1.54 17.98
C ASP A 162 0.12 -0.63 16.97
N GLU A 163 0.21 -0.94 15.68
CA GLU A 163 -0.40 -0.18 14.58
C GLU A 163 -1.81 -0.68 14.20
N LEU A 164 -2.30 -1.76 14.82
CA LEU A 164 -3.60 -2.37 14.51
C LEU A 164 -4.63 -2.16 15.62
N THR A 165 -5.87 -1.93 15.18
CA THR A 165 -7.07 -1.95 15.99
C THR A 165 -7.91 -3.16 15.57
N CYS A 166 -7.85 -4.24 16.34
CA CYS A 166 -8.58 -5.47 16.05
C CYS A 166 -10.02 -5.43 16.57
N GLY A 167 -10.90 -6.21 15.93
CA GLY A 167 -12.28 -6.41 16.40
C GLY A 167 -12.36 -7.11 17.76
N PRO A 168 -13.53 -7.09 18.43
CA PRO A 168 -13.69 -7.58 19.81
C PRO A 168 -13.43 -9.10 19.98
N LYS A 169 -13.57 -9.89 18.91
CA LYS A 169 -13.28 -11.34 18.90
C LYS A 169 -11.98 -11.69 18.19
N GLN A 170 -11.19 -10.68 17.84
CA GLN A 170 -9.92 -10.85 17.16
C GLN A 170 -8.78 -10.52 18.13
N LYS A 171 -7.63 -11.15 17.89
CA LYS A 171 -6.37 -10.84 18.56
C LYS A 171 -5.36 -10.45 17.51
N CYS A 172 -4.51 -9.48 17.82
CA CYS A 172 -3.38 -9.21 16.95
C CYS A 172 -2.35 -10.32 17.05
N VAL A 173 -1.82 -10.75 15.91
CA VAL A 173 -0.73 -11.72 15.80
C VAL A 173 0.38 -11.10 14.97
N GLN A 174 1.59 -11.02 15.54
CA GLN A 174 2.81 -10.73 14.78
C GLN A 174 3.16 -11.97 13.95
N ILE A 175 2.89 -11.94 12.65
CA ILE A 175 2.96 -13.12 11.78
C ILE A 175 4.38 -13.41 11.30
N ASN A 176 5.22 -12.39 11.20
CA ASN A 176 6.64 -12.48 10.89
C ASN A 176 7.34 -11.19 11.36
N LYS A 177 8.66 -11.08 11.08
CA LYS A 177 9.47 -9.92 11.50
C LYS A 177 9.06 -8.59 10.87
N TYR A 178 8.26 -8.62 9.80
CA TYR A 178 7.83 -7.43 9.07
C TYR A 178 6.38 -7.05 9.29
N PHE A 179 5.51 -8.02 9.62
CA PHE A 179 4.07 -7.81 9.58
C PHE A 179 3.32 -8.41 10.75
N ALA A 180 2.19 -7.78 11.06
CA ALA A 180 1.18 -8.24 11.99
C ALA A 180 -0.22 -8.13 11.36
N LYS A 181 -1.15 -8.98 11.80
CA LYS A 181 -2.56 -8.89 11.40
C LYS A 181 -3.50 -9.32 12.52
N CYS A 182 -4.75 -8.91 12.43
CA CYS A 182 -5.79 -9.32 13.35
C CYS A 182 -6.35 -10.69 12.95
N CYS A 183 -6.45 -11.60 13.91
CA CYS A 183 -6.78 -13.00 13.73
C CYS A 183 -7.90 -13.42 14.69
N GLY A 184 -8.90 -14.14 14.20
CA GLY A 184 -9.99 -14.65 15.04
C GLY A 184 -11.31 -14.77 14.30
N ASP A 185 -12.40 -14.81 15.05
CA ASP A 185 -13.74 -14.87 14.47
C ASP A 185 -14.13 -13.50 13.89
N ILE A 186 -14.60 -13.51 12.65
CA ILE A 186 -15.11 -12.34 11.91
C ILE A 186 -16.62 -12.26 12.09
#